data_AF-A0A645ET36-F1
#
_entry.id   AF-A0A645ET36-F1
#
_cell.length_a   1.000
_cell.length_b   1.000
_cell.length_c   1.000
_cell.angle_alpha   90.00
_cell.angle_beta   90.00
_cell.angle_gamma   90.00
#
_symmetry.space_group_name_H-M   'P 1'
#
loop_
_entity.id
_entity.type
_entity.pdbx_description
1 polymer ?
#
loop_
_entity_poly.entity_id
_entity_poly.type
_entity_poly.pdbx_seq_one_letter_code
_entity_poly.pdbx_strand_id
1 'polypeptide(L)'
;MDGFYDESCLTTKDKYAYFLSGNYADVSIRKITDEKRETLLVIKDSFVNSLVPFLAQNYDIRLIDPRQYTGKISDIVASGDYCAILCCINMDIISGSDVKIA
;
A
#
# COMPACT_ATOMS: atom_id res chain seq x y z
N MET A 1 13.91 2.47 3.16
CA MET A 1 13.42 2.56 1.77
C MET A 1 13.79 3.93 1.26
N ASP A 2 14.67 4.02 0.26
CA ASP A 2 15.22 5.29 -0.25
C ASP A 2 14.53 5.67 -1.58
N GLY A 3 13.20 5.82 -1.52
CA GLY A 3 12.34 6.01 -2.69
C GLY A 3 11.60 4.75 -3.12
N PHE A 4 10.81 4.86 -4.19
CA PHE A 4 9.89 3.80 -4.64
C PHE A 4 10.56 2.59 -5.29
N TYR A 5 11.80 2.72 -5.73
CA TYR A 5 12.47 1.76 -6.59
C TYR A 5 13.79 1.29 -6.00
N ASP A 6 14.03 -0.02 -6.07
CA ASP A 6 15.25 -0.66 -5.61
C ASP A 6 15.90 -1.45 -6.75
N GLU A 7 16.82 -0.80 -7.46
CA GLU A 7 17.50 -1.39 -8.62
C GLU A 7 18.28 -2.66 -8.28
N SER A 8 18.73 -2.82 -7.03
CA SER A 8 19.46 -4.01 -6.61
C SER A 8 18.63 -5.28 -6.81
N CYS A 9 17.30 -5.17 -6.66
CA CYS A 9 16.35 -6.27 -6.81
C CYS A 9 16.31 -6.84 -8.24
N LEU A 10 16.64 -6.05 -9.27
CA LEU A 10 16.62 -6.49 -10.68
C LEU A 10 17.59 -7.63 -10.99
N THR A 11 18.63 -7.77 -10.17
CA THR A 11 19.65 -8.83 -10.27
C THR A 11 19.34 -10.05 -9.41
N THR A 12 18.27 -10.00 -8.61
CA THR A 12 17.89 -11.08 -7.69
C THR A 12 16.82 -11.99 -8.30
N LYS A 13 16.46 -13.05 -7.56
CA LYS A 13 15.34 -13.92 -7.91
C LYS A 13 13.99 -13.18 -7.84
N ASP A 14 13.81 -12.33 -6.83
CA ASP A 14 12.59 -11.54 -6.66
C ASP A 14 12.77 -10.16 -7.29
N LYS A 15 12.63 -10.11 -8.63
CA LYS A 15 12.73 -8.86 -9.38
C LYS A 15 11.59 -7.90 -9.07
N TYR A 16 10.44 -8.41 -8.61
CA TYR A 16 9.27 -7.58 -8.36
C TYR A 16 9.42 -6.72 -7.09
N ALA A 17 10.27 -7.15 -6.15
CA ALA A 17 10.74 -6.32 -5.04
C ALA A 17 11.42 -5.02 -5.48
N TYR A 18 11.73 -4.85 -6.78
CA TYR A 18 12.06 -3.55 -7.37
C TYR A 18 11.09 -2.45 -6.93
N PHE A 19 9.79 -2.76 -6.81
CA PHE A 19 8.81 -1.82 -6.27
C PHE A 19 8.70 -1.95 -4.74
N LEU A 20 8.99 -0.85 -4.05
CA LEU A 20 8.90 -0.71 -2.59
C LEU A 20 9.79 -1.66 -1.78
N SER A 21 10.77 -2.35 -2.39
CA SER A 21 11.66 -3.30 -1.68
C SER A 21 10.95 -4.44 -0.93
N GLY A 22 9.68 -4.73 -1.24
CA GLY A 22 8.92 -5.82 -0.64
C GLY A 22 7.50 -5.47 -0.16
N ASN A 23 6.99 -6.26 0.78
CA ASN A 23 5.66 -6.07 1.38
C ASN A 23 5.79 -5.76 2.87
N TYR A 24 5.22 -4.64 3.28
CA TYR A 24 5.21 -4.19 4.66
C TYR A 24 3.76 -4.05 5.15
N ALA A 25 3.55 -4.26 6.45
CA ALA A 25 2.23 -4.22 7.07
C ALA A 25 1.57 -2.85 7.00
N ASP A 26 2.33 -1.78 7.27
CA ASP A 26 1.87 -0.38 7.29
C ASP A 26 3.00 0.51 6.78
N VAL A 27 2.74 1.26 5.72
CA VAL A 27 3.69 2.23 5.13
C VAL A 27 2.98 3.56 4.94
N SER A 28 3.62 4.63 5.42
CA SER A 28 3.19 6.00 5.12
C SER A 28 4.13 6.61 4.08
N ILE A 29 3.55 7.13 3.01
CA ILE A 29 4.25 7.79 1.91
C ILE A 29 3.72 9.20 1.81
N ARG A 30 4.60 10.19 1.97
CA ARG A 30 4.25 11.61 1.94
C ARG A 30 5.17 12.37 1.02
N LYS A 31 4.62 13.32 0.28
CA LYS A 31 5.43 14.26 -0.48
C LYS A 31 6.07 15.28 0.48
N ILE A 32 7.37 15.52 0.36
CA ILE A 32 8.06 16.55 1.14
C ILE A 32 7.74 17.90 0.49
N THR A 33 6.68 18.56 0.95
CA THR A 33 6.20 19.86 0.46
C THR A 33 5.36 20.53 1.54
N ASP A 34 5.26 21.86 1.49
CA ASP A 34 4.40 22.65 2.39
C ASP A 34 2.92 22.67 1.94
N GLU A 35 2.62 22.14 0.75
CA GLU A 35 1.26 22.07 0.23
C GLU A 35 0.43 20.99 0.94
N LYS A 36 -0.80 21.35 1.36
CA LYS A 36 -1.75 20.37 1.88
C LYS A 36 -2.17 19.41 0.76
N ARG A 37 -1.95 18.12 0.99
CA ARG A 37 -2.40 17.03 0.11
C ARG A 37 -3.39 16.13 0.81
N GLU A 38 -4.35 15.62 0.05
CA GLU A 38 -5.28 14.63 0.56
C GLU A 38 -4.59 13.29 0.76
N THR A 39 -5.00 12.55 1.79
CA THR A 39 -4.46 11.22 2.09
C THR A 39 -5.39 10.13 1.57
N LEU A 40 -4.84 9.21 0.77
CA LEU A 40 -5.51 8.00 0.30
C LEU A 40 -5.11 6.81 1.19
N LEU A 41 -6.09 6.10 1.73
CA LEU A 41 -5.85 4.79 2.36
C LEU A 41 -5.91 3.71 1.28
N VAL A 42 -4.86 2.89 1.19
CA VAL A 42 -4.76 1.81 0.22
C VAL A 42 -4.62 0.47 0.95
N ILE A 43 -5.66 -0.36 0.89
CA ILE A 43 -5.65 -1.73 1.40
C ILE A 43 -5.26 -2.64 0.24
N LYS A 44 -4.11 -3.31 0.35
CA LYS A 44 -3.44 -3.89 -0.81
C LYS A 44 -2.85 -5.27 -0.62
N ASP A 45 -2.58 -5.95 -1.74
CA ASP A 45 -1.60 -7.02 -1.81
C ASP A 45 -0.33 -6.58 -2.59
N SER A 46 0.54 -7.52 -2.93
CA SER A 46 1.78 -7.21 -3.64
C SER A 46 1.56 -6.60 -5.04
N PHE A 47 0.46 -6.85 -5.74
CA PHE A 47 0.22 -6.31 -7.09
C PHE A 47 0.17 -4.78 -7.11
N VAL A 48 -0.20 -4.16 -5.99
CA VAL A 48 -0.34 -2.70 -5.89
C VAL A 48 1.01 -2.00 -5.78
N ASN A 49 2.10 -2.70 -5.42
CA ASN A 49 3.42 -2.08 -5.26
C ASN A 49 3.86 -1.28 -6.50
N SER A 50 3.60 -1.78 -7.71
CA SER A 50 3.94 -1.08 -8.95
C SER A 50 3.01 0.11 -9.26
N LEU A 51 1.83 0.17 -8.65
CA LEU A 51 0.86 1.26 -8.83
C LEU A 51 1.12 2.44 -7.88
N VAL A 52 1.70 2.16 -6.71
CA VAL A 52 1.97 3.16 -5.66
C VAL A 52 2.70 4.42 -6.16
N PRO A 53 3.74 4.35 -7.02
CA PRO A 53 4.42 5.55 -7.50
C PRO A 53 3.50 6.50 -8.28
N PHE A 54 2.48 5.97 -8.96
CA PHE A 54 1.51 6.78 -9.72
C PHE A 54 0.45 7.40 -8.81
N LEU A 55 -0.03 6.65 -7.82
CA LEU A 55 -0.94 7.18 -6.81
C LEU A 55 -0.28 8.33 -6.03
N ALA A 56 1.01 8.18 -5.72
CA ALA A 56 1.77 9.14 -4.91
C ALA A 56 2.00 10.48 -5.63
N GLN A 57 1.74 10.55 -6.94
CA GLN A 57 1.76 11.82 -7.68
C GLN A 57 0.61 12.75 -7.26
N ASN A 58 -0.53 12.18 -6.86
CA ASN A 58 -1.75 12.94 -6.55
C ASN A 58 -2.11 12.97 -5.07
N TYR A 59 -1.75 11.92 -4.32
CA TYR A 59 -2.11 11.78 -2.90
C TYR A 59 -0.87 11.59 -2.03
N ASP A 60 -1.01 11.93 -0.74
CA ASP A 60 -0.26 11.22 0.30
C ASP A 60 -0.92 9.86 0.50
N ILE A 61 -0.16 8.83 0.88
CA ILE A 61 -0.67 7.46 0.91
C ILE A 61 -0.36 6.80 2.24
N ARG A 62 -1.37 6.13 2.81
CA ARG A 62 -1.16 5.07 3.80
C ARG A 62 -1.46 3.72 3.16
N LEU A 63 -0.46 2.85 3.08
CA LEU A 63 -0.55 1.51 2.50
C LEU A 63 -0.63 0.48 3.60
N ILE A 64 -1.66 -0.35 3.58
CA ILE A 64 -1.87 -1.44 4.53
C ILE A 64 -1.91 -2.77 3.77
N ASP A 65 -1.00 -3.69 4.10
CA ASP A 65 -1.07 -5.07 3.64
C ASP A 65 -1.76 -5.92 4.72
N PRO A 66 -3.02 -6.35 4.52
CA PRO A 66 -3.79 -7.05 5.53
C PRO A 66 -3.21 -8.44 5.87
N ARG A 67 -2.33 -9.00 5.02
CA ARG A 67 -1.68 -10.30 5.28
C ARG A 67 -0.55 -10.18 6.31
N GLN A 68 -0.02 -8.98 6.52
CA GLN A 68 1.09 -8.70 7.43
C GLN A 68 0.64 -7.84 8.62
N TYR A 69 -0.46 -7.12 8.48
CA TYR A 69 -1.02 -6.28 9.53
C TYR A 69 -1.81 -7.11 10.56
N THR A 70 -1.45 -6.97 11.83
CA THR A 70 -2.06 -7.75 12.94
C THR A 70 -3.17 -7.01 13.68
N GLY A 71 -3.34 -5.71 13.43
CA GLY A 71 -4.40 -4.90 14.03
C GLY A 71 -5.72 -5.01 13.26
N LYS A 72 -6.75 -4.29 13.75
CA LYS A 72 -8.02 -4.18 13.02
C LYS A 72 -7.95 -3.07 11.98
N ILE A 73 -8.25 -3.42 10.73
CA ILE A 73 -8.33 -2.45 9.64
C ILE A 73 -9.41 -1.39 9.92
N SER A 74 -10.51 -1.76 10.58
CA SER A 74 -11.55 -0.82 11.01
C SER A 74 -11.02 0.34 11.84
N ASP A 75 -10.01 0.08 12.69
CA ASP A 75 -9.44 1.09 13.57
C ASP A 75 -8.56 2.05 12.77
N ILE A 76 -7.88 1.55 11.73
CA ILE A 76 -7.15 2.41 10.78
C ILE A 76 -8.12 3.32 10.05
N VAL A 77 -9.19 2.74 9.50
CA VAL A 77 -10.21 3.48 8.74
C VAL A 77 -10.85 4.57 9.60
N ALA A 78 -11.19 4.27 10.85
CA ALA A 78 -11.84 5.22 11.76
C ALA A 78 -10.90 6.31 12.30
N SER A 79 -9.58 6.07 12.34
CA SER A 79 -8.62 6.98 12.97
C SER A 79 -7.99 8.00 12.04
N GLY A 80 -8.10 7.84 10.72
CA GLY A 80 -7.45 8.71 9.74
C GLY A 80 -8.40 9.67 9.04
N ASP A 81 -7.87 10.83 8.67
CA ASP A 81 -8.50 11.78 7.75
C ASP A 81 -8.13 11.37 6.31
N TYR A 82 -8.88 10.41 5.76
CA TYR A 82 -8.70 9.92 4.39
C TYR A 82 -9.74 10.51 3.47
N CYS A 83 -9.33 11.01 2.31
CA CYS A 83 -10.28 11.48 1.29
C CYS A 83 -11.02 10.31 0.60
N ALA A 84 -10.37 9.15 0.53
CA ALA A 84 -10.91 7.93 -0.05
C ALA A 84 -10.18 6.69 0.47
N ILE A 85 -10.79 5.53 0.25
CA ILE A 85 -10.23 4.21 0.53
C ILE A 85 -10.21 3.41 -0.77
N LEU A 86 -9.04 2.93 -1.18
CA LEU A 86 -8.85 2.04 -2.31
C LEU A 86 -8.50 0.62 -1.80
N CYS A 87 -9.40 -0.33 -2.06
CA CYS A 87 -9.13 -1.75 -1.85
C CYS A 87 -8.70 -2.37 -3.18
N CYS A 88 -7.44 -2.79 -3.28
CA CYS A 88 -6.91 -3.42 -4.49
C CYS A 88 -6.17 -4.69 -4.11
N ILE A 89 -6.84 -5.83 -4.30
CA ILE A 89 -6.39 -7.15 -3.90
C ILE A 89 -6.70 -8.08 -5.07
N ASN A 90 -5.81 -9.02 -5.37
CA ASN A 90 -6.06 -10.07 -6.35
C ASN A 90 -7.34 -10.85 -5.99
N MET A 91 -8.19 -11.10 -6.99
CA MET A 91 -9.45 -11.83 -6.83
C MET A 91 -9.27 -13.22 -6.22
N ASP A 92 -8.14 -13.89 -6.44
CA ASP A 92 -7.85 -15.20 -5.85
C ASP A 92 -7.72 -15.15 -4.33
N ILE A 93 -7.25 -14.02 -3.78
CA ILE A 93 -7.18 -13.82 -2.32
C ILE A 93 -8.60 -13.67 -1.77
N ILE A 94 -9.47 -12.98 -2.50
CA ILE A 94 -10.87 -12.76 -2.10
C ILE A 94 -11.66 -14.07 -2.14
N SER A 95 -11.39 -14.95 -3.11
CA SER A 95 -12.10 -16.23 -3.26
C SER A 95 -11.54 -17.35 -2.38
N GLY A 96 -10.24 -17.31 -2.06
CA GLY A 96 -9.54 -18.38 -1.33
C GLY A 96 -9.38 -18.17 0.18
N SER A 97 -9.65 -16.97 0.69
CA SER A 97 -9.67 -16.70 2.13
C SER A 97 -11.06 -16.27 2.56
N ASP A 98 -11.45 -16.61 3.79
CA ASP A 98 -12.65 -16.09 4.48
C ASP A 98 -12.55 -14.56 4.66
N VAL A 99 -12.45 -13.80 3.57
CA VAL A 99 -12.52 -12.35 3.57
C VAL A 99 -13.99 -12.01 3.83
N LYS A 100 -14.35 -11.97 5.11
CA LYS A 100 -15.61 -11.39 5.56
C LYS A 100 -15.51 -9.89 5.37
N ILE A 101 -15.90 -9.44 4.18
CA ILE A 101 -16.33 -8.05 3.97
C ILE A 101 -17.68 -7.95 4.68
N ALA A 102 -17.63 -7.61 5.96
CA ALA A 102 -18.78 -7.24 6.77
C ALA A 102 -18.95 -5.73 6.74
#